data_AF-A0A9E5ZJL9-F1
#
_entry.id   AF-A0A9E5ZJL9-F1
#
_cell.length_a   1.000
_cell.length_b   1.000
_cell.length_c   1.000
_cell.angle_alpha   90.00
_cell.angle_beta   90.00
_cell.angle_gamma   90.00
#
_symmetry.space_group_name_H-M   'P 1'
#
loop_
_entity.id
_entity.type
_entity.pdbx_description
1 polymer ?
#
loop_
_entity_poly.entity_id
_entity_poly.type
_entity_poly.pdbx_seq_one_letter_code
_entity_poly.pdbx_strand_id
1 'polypeptide(L)'
;MKHVNIIYVILLGMAIGCTSTNKRDTRWMLDGFVKANEFNPVLTADTASSFFDPIRNEAVKWQAKDVFNPSSLVLADELVLVYRGEDFIGKHNGTSRLGIARSKNGIDFVRENEPIFYPSQDAQKPLEWEGGVEDPRIVQDIEGIFWMTYTAYDGKVARLLIASSQDLYHWEKYGSVFTDLEDAEKWSKSGSIVSTLTEGKMLATQINGFYWMYFGDTNLFLAKSPDLISWTILKEANGDWQKILIPRAGMFDSRLVEAGPPAMVTSAGILLLYNGMNLDVGGAIELPSGTYSAGQALFDRGDPARLIDRSNKPFLVPDQAYEMTGQVNNVCFIEGLSYFNNQWFLFYGTADSKIAVAISSAVSHW
;
A
#
# COMPACT_ATOMS: atom_id res chain seq x y z
N MET A 1 25.97 -68.84 52.90
CA MET A 1 25.19 -67.94 52.03
C MET A 1 25.74 -66.53 52.20
N LYS A 2 26.44 -66.00 51.19
CA LYS A 2 27.01 -64.64 51.20
C LYS A 2 26.13 -63.76 50.32
N HIS A 3 25.65 -62.64 50.86
CA HIS A 3 24.84 -61.65 50.17
C HIS A 3 25.69 -60.87 49.15
N VAL A 4 25.17 -60.72 47.94
CA VAL A 4 25.75 -59.91 46.85
C VAL A 4 25.00 -58.58 46.81
N ASN A 5 25.72 -57.47 46.99
CA ASN A 5 25.21 -56.12 46.75
C ASN A 5 25.45 -55.75 45.28
N ILE A 6 24.37 -55.44 44.55
CA ILE A 6 24.41 -54.93 43.19
C ILE A 6 24.39 -53.40 43.27
N ILE A 7 25.44 -52.76 42.75
CA ILE A 7 25.52 -51.31 42.57
C ILE A 7 25.03 -50.99 41.15
N TYR A 8 23.96 -50.20 41.05
CA TYR A 8 23.50 -49.65 39.78
C TYR A 8 24.33 -48.40 39.44
N VAL A 9 25.05 -48.45 38.31
CA VAL A 9 25.69 -47.28 37.71
C VAL A 9 24.70 -46.64 36.74
N ILE A 10 24.21 -45.44 37.08
CA ILE A 10 23.38 -44.62 36.19
C ILE A 10 24.33 -43.82 35.30
N LEU A 11 24.37 -44.15 34.00
CA LEU A 11 25.05 -43.37 32.98
C LEU A 11 24.18 -42.16 32.60
N LEU A 12 24.60 -40.97 33.01
CA LEU A 12 24.02 -39.70 32.57
C LEU A 12 24.61 -39.34 31.20
N GLY A 13 23.86 -39.58 30.12
CA GLY A 13 24.21 -39.11 28.79
C GLY A 13 23.94 -37.60 28.66
N MET A 14 24.99 -36.79 28.53
CA MET A 14 24.86 -35.37 28.14
C MET A 14 24.51 -35.29 26.66
N ALA A 15 23.26 -34.97 26.34
CA ALA A 15 22.86 -34.56 25.00
C ALA A 15 23.29 -33.10 24.79
N ILE A 16 24.34 -32.89 23.99
CA ILE A 16 24.72 -31.57 23.49
C ILE A 16 23.70 -31.19 22.41
N GLY A 17 22.65 -30.46 22.81
CA GLY A 17 21.70 -29.86 21.89
C GLY A 17 22.40 -28.75 21.11
N CYS A 18 22.74 -29.01 19.85
CA CYS A 18 23.15 -27.99 18.90
C CYS A 18 21.91 -27.16 18.53
N THR A 19 21.66 -26.06 19.24
CA THR A 19 20.69 -25.06 18.82
C THR A 19 21.31 -24.24 17.69
N SER A 20 21.21 -24.71 16.45
CA SER A 20 21.40 -23.85 15.29
C SER A 20 20.30 -22.80 15.32
N THR A 21 20.63 -21.61 15.81
CA THR A 21 19.77 -20.44 15.61
C THR A 21 19.88 -20.09 14.13
N ASN A 22 19.02 -20.69 13.30
CA ASN A 22 18.83 -20.27 11.93
C ASN A 22 18.38 -18.80 11.98
N LYS A 23 19.33 -17.86 11.87
CA LYS A 23 19.02 -16.45 11.67
C LYS A 23 18.22 -16.37 10.37
N ARG A 24 16.98 -15.90 10.46
CA ARG A 24 16.14 -15.65 9.29
C ARG A 24 16.88 -14.70 8.35
N ASP A 25 16.92 -15.04 7.08
CA ASP A 25 17.53 -14.21 6.06
C ASP A 25 16.59 -13.06 5.71
N THR A 26 16.93 -11.84 6.12
CA THR A 26 16.16 -10.62 5.82
C THR A 26 16.78 -9.81 4.69
N ARG A 27 17.77 -10.34 3.95
CA ARG A 27 18.46 -9.61 2.85
C ARG A 27 17.54 -9.27 1.67
N TRP A 28 16.37 -9.90 1.60
CA TRP A 28 15.34 -9.62 0.60
C TRP A 28 14.52 -8.36 0.92
N MET A 29 14.56 -7.87 2.17
CA MET A 29 13.79 -6.71 2.61
C MET A 29 14.39 -5.40 2.09
N LEU A 30 13.53 -4.47 1.70
CA LEU A 30 13.90 -3.08 1.43
C LEU A 30 13.85 -2.29 2.74
N ASP A 31 14.96 -2.30 3.48
CA ASP A 31 15.08 -1.67 4.80
C ASP A 31 15.87 -0.35 4.75
N GLY A 32 16.19 0.20 5.93
CA GLY A 32 17.04 1.39 6.07
C GLY A 32 16.31 2.72 5.85
N PHE A 33 14.97 2.71 5.82
CA PHE A 33 14.17 3.91 5.77
C PHE A 33 14.33 4.73 7.05
N VAL A 34 14.75 5.98 6.90
CA VAL A 34 14.82 6.97 7.97
C VAL A 34 13.83 8.08 7.65
N LYS A 35 12.93 8.39 8.60
CA LYS A 35 11.96 9.48 8.43
C LYS A 35 12.69 10.81 8.29
N ALA A 36 12.28 11.60 7.30
CA ALA A 36 12.78 12.94 7.08
C ALA A 36 12.18 13.94 8.09
N ASN A 37 12.34 13.68 9.40
CA ASN A 37 11.62 14.37 10.48
C ASN A 37 11.77 15.89 10.49
N GLU A 38 12.91 16.41 10.03
CA GLU A 38 13.14 17.85 9.91
C GLU A 38 12.19 18.52 8.89
N PHE A 39 11.75 17.76 7.89
CA PHE A 39 10.91 18.23 6.80
C PHE A 39 9.48 17.70 6.83
N ASN A 40 9.24 16.59 7.53
CA ASN A 40 7.92 16.02 7.65
C ASN A 40 7.02 16.89 8.56
N PRO A 41 5.72 17.03 8.22
CA PRO A 41 5.04 16.52 7.02
C PRO A 41 5.41 17.31 5.75
N VAL A 42 5.68 16.62 4.64
CA VAL A 42 6.02 17.25 3.34
C VAL A 42 4.80 17.80 2.60
N LEU A 43 3.59 17.33 2.95
CA LEU A 43 2.33 17.90 2.45
C LEU A 43 1.26 17.90 3.54
N THR A 44 0.56 19.02 3.68
CA THR A 44 -0.57 19.20 4.61
C THR A 44 -1.77 19.77 3.87
N ALA A 45 -2.95 19.71 4.50
CA ALA A 45 -4.17 20.35 4.00
C ALA A 45 -3.95 21.83 3.64
N ASP A 46 -4.68 22.30 2.62
CA ASP A 46 -4.69 23.69 2.17
C ASP A 46 -6.13 24.23 2.16
N THR A 47 -6.37 25.27 2.96
CA THR A 47 -7.68 25.92 3.07
C THR A 47 -7.88 27.05 2.06
N ALA A 48 -6.81 27.48 1.37
CA ALA A 48 -6.85 28.57 0.42
C ALA A 48 -7.36 28.11 -0.96
N SER A 49 -6.90 26.97 -1.45
CA SER A 49 -7.32 26.40 -2.74
C SER A 49 -8.82 26.11 -2.82
N SER A 50 -9.42 26.34 -3.99
CA SER A 50 -10.80 25.96 -4.31
C SER A 50 -10.89 25.40 -5.72
N PHE A 51 -11.88 24.53 -5.93
CA PHE A 51 -12.17 23.87 -7.19
C PHE A 51 -13.68 23.92 -7.46
N PHE A 52 -14.11 24.03 -8.71
CA PHE A 52 -15.54 23.97 -9.05
C PHE A 52 -15.98 22.50 -9.18
N ASP A 53 -16.74 22.01 -8.21
CA ASP A 53 -17.23 20.63 -8.21
C ASP A 53 -18.35 20.45 -9.25
N PRO A 54 -18.18 19.55 -10.24
CA PRO A 54 -19.16 19.39 -11.33
C PRO A 54 -20.42 18.61 -10.92
N ILE A 55 -20.40 17.89 -9.81
CA ILE A 55 -21.57 17.18 -9.29
C ILE A 55 -22.41 18.10 -8.40
N ARG A 56 -21.76 18.88 -7.52
CA ARG A 56 -22.44 19.87 -6.65
C ARG A 56 -22.81 21.15 -7.38
N ASN A 57 -22.10 21.47 -8.47
CA ASN A 57 -22.25 22.70 -9.22
C ASN A 57 -21.94 23.95 -8.38
N GLU A 58 -20.89 23.88 -7.55
CA GLU A 58 -20.41 24.98 -6.70
C GLU A 58 -18.89 24.88 -6.45
N ALA A 59 -18.29 25.98 -5.96
CA ALA A 59 -16.88 25.96 -5.56
C ALA A 59 -16.71 25.30 -4.18
N VAL A 60 -15.78 24.35 -4.09
CA VAL A 60 -15.46 23.60 -2.87
C VAL A 60 -14.00 23.76 -2.48
N LYS A 61 -13.73 23.67 -1.18
CA LYS A 61 -12.37 23.65 -0.61
C LYS A 61 -11.86 22.20 -0.54
N TRP A 62 -11.57 21.65 -1.72
CA TRP A 62 -11.44 20.21 -1.98
C TRP A 62 -10.34 19.47 -1.19
N GLN A 63 -9.34 20.19 -0.67
CA GLN A 63 -8.22 19.64 0.11
C GLN A 63 -8.03 20.36 1.46
N ALA A 64 -9.08 20.98 1.98
CA ALA A 64 -9.01 21.81 3.18
C ALA A 64 -9.07 21.02 4.48
N LYS A 65 -9.56 19.77 4.44
CA LYS A 65 -9.69 18.93 5.62
C LYS A 65 -8.41 18.14 5.86
N ASP A 66 -8.10 17.21 4.96
CA ASP A 66 -6.98 16.27 5.09
C ASP A 66 -6.32 16.04 3.71
N VAL A 67 -5.00 15.81 3.71
CA VAL A 67 -4.21 15.48 2.51
C VAL A 67 -3.26 14.33 2.84
N PHE A 68 -3.47 13.14 2.29
CA PHE A 68 -2.82 11.90 2.72
C PHE A 68 -2.80 10.84 1.60
N ASN A 69 -2.43 9.60 1.93
CA ASN A 69 -2.49 8.42 1.06
C ASN A 69 -2.04 8.66 -0.39
N PRO A 70 -0.73 8.94 -0.61
CA PRO A 70 -0.24 9.31 -1.93
C PRO A 70 0.31 8.11 -2.71
N SER A 71 0.06 8.11 -4.01
CA SER A 71 0.96 7.48 -4.98
C SER A 71 2.19 8.36 -5.21
N SER A 72 3.31 7.76 -5.61
CA SER A 72 4.52 8.50 -6.00
C SER A 72 5.15 7.89 -7.24
N LEU A 73 5.70 8.74 -8.12
CA LEU A 73 6.41 8.32 -9.32
C LEU A 73 7.53 9.32 -9.67
N VAL A 74 8.45 8.91 -10.54
CA VAL A 74 9.50 9.77 -11.09
C VAL A 74 9.17 10.14 -12.52
N LEU A 75 9.11 11.45 -12.83
CA LEU A 75 8.99 11.98 -14.18
C LEU A 75 10.16 12.91 -14.46
N ALA A 76 10.94 12.57 -15.49
CA ALA A 76 12.17 13.29 -15.82
C ALA A 76 13.08 13.42 -14.59
N ASP A 77 13.35 14.65 -14.13
CA ASP A 77 14.17 14.99 -12.96
C ASP A 77 13.35 15.37 -11.73
N GLU A 78 12.06 15.00 -11.68
CA GLU A 78 11.15 15.33 -10.57
C GLU A 78 10.49 14.10 -9.96
N LEU A 79 10.32 14.15 -8.64
CA LEU A 79 9.37 13.31 -7.91
C LEU A 79 7.98 13.93 -8.00
N VAL A 80 7.00 13.10 -8.31
CA VAL A 80 5.59 13.48 -8.44
C VAL A 80 4.77 12.68 -7.46
N LEU A 81 3.93 13.36 -6.68
CA LEU A 81 2.91 12.78 -5.83
C LEU A 81 1.55 12.95 -6.48
N VAL A 82 0.75 11.88 -6.50
CA VAL A 82 -0.69 11.95 -6.74
C VAL A 82 -1.36 11.58 -5.42
N TYR A 83 -2.06 12.53 -4.80
CA TYR A 83 -2.44 12.45 -3.39
C TYR A 83 -3.94 12.58 -3.17
N ARG A 84 -4.47 11.90 -2.15
CA ARG A 84 -5.85 12.05 -1.69
C ARG A 84 -6.00 13.37 -0.93
N GLY A 85 -6.94 14.22 -1.38
CA GLY A 85 -7.40 15.41 -0.67
C GLY A 85 -8.88 15.29 -0.34
N GLU A 86 -9.24 15.70 0.87
CA GLU A 86 -10.63 15.69 1.35
C GLU A 86 -11.11 17.11 1.70
N ASP A 87 -12.41 17.34 1.46
CA ASP A 87 -13.13 18.50 1.95
C ASP A 87 -13.91 18.19 3.25
N PHE A 88 -14.53 19.21 3.83
CA PHE A 88 -15.41 19.06 5.00
C PHE A 88 -16.87 18.76 4.62
N ILE A 89 -17.16 18.48 3.34
CA ILE A 89 -18.51 18.47 2.79
C ILE A 89 -18.99 17.03 2.60
N GLY A 90 -20.29 16.81 2.78
CA GLY A 90 -20.92 15.51 2.52
C GLY A 90 -21.03 14.64 3.77
N LYS A 91 -21.65 13.48 3.60
CA LYS A 91 -22.10 12.63 4.71
C LYS A 91 -21.06 11.61 5.18
N HIS A 92 -20.00 11.42 4.41
CA HIS A 92 -19.03 10.32 4.56
C HIS A 92 -17.64 10.81 4.97
N ASN A 93 -17.61 11.87 5.81
CA ASN A 93 -16.39 12.53 6.29
C ASN A 93 -15.62 13.33 5.22
N GLY A 94 -16.29 13.80 4.18
CA GLY A 94 -15.67 14.50 3.05
C GLY A 94 -15.92 13.78 1.73
N THR A 95 -15.65 14.46 0.62
CA THR A 95 -15.48 13.82 -0.70
C THR A 95 -14.00 13.79 -1.07
N SER A 96 -13.45 12.60 -1.29
CA SER A 96 -12.06 12.41 -1.72
C SER A 96 -11.88 12.73 -3.21
N ARG A 97 -10.82 13.48 -3.51
CA ARG A 97 -10.34 13.80 -4.87
C ARG A 97 -8.82 13.69 -4.90
N LEU A 98 -8.23 13.51 -6.07
CA LEU A 98 -6.78 13.37 -6.20
C LEU A 98 -6.14 14.65 -6.72
N GLY A 99 -5.17 15.17 -5.97
CA GLY A 99 -4.27 16.24 -6.37
C GLY A 99 -2.97 15.73 -6.96
N ILE A 100 -2.17 16.65 -7.52
CA ILE A 100 -0.82 16.37 -7.96
C ILE A 100 0.16 17.41 -7.38
N ALA A 101 1.34 16.95 -6.97
CA ALA A 101 2.42 17.81 -6.52
C ALA A 101 3.77 17.33 -7.05
N ARG A 102 4.70 18.25 -7.30
CA ARG A 102 6.01 17.98 -7.91
C ARG A 102 7.13 18.50 -7.03
N SER A 103 8.25 17.77 -6.99
CA SER A 103 9.43 18.14 -6.22
C SER A 103 10.72 17.76 -6.94
N LYS A 104 11.70 18.65 -6.91
CA LYS A 104 13.05 18.39 -7.45
C LYS A 104 13.98 17.67 -6.47
N ASN A 105 13.62 17.63 -5.19
CA ASN A 105 14.44 17.03 -4.13
C ASN A 105 13.70 15.97 -3.31
N GLY A 106 12.40 15.75 -3.58
CA GLY A 106 11.56 14.80 -2.85
C GLY A 106 11.10 15.28 -1.48
N ILE A 107 11.31 16.57 -1.17
CA ILE A 107 11.01 17.19 0.12
C ILE A 107 10.11 18.41 -0.07
N ASP A 108 10.53 19.37 -0.89
CA ASP A 108 9.79 20.60 -1.15
C ASP A 108 8.85 20.37 -2.33
N PHE A 109 7.54 20.34 -2.08
CA PHE A 109 6.53 20.06 -3.09
C PHE A 109 5.77 21.32 -3.52
N VAL A 110 5.66 21.52 -4.82
CA VAL A 110 4.75 22.47 -5.45
C VAL A 110 3.52 21.72 -5.90
N ARG A 111 2.36 22.04 -5.31
CA ARG A 111 1.06 21.43 -5.64
C ARG A 111 0.31 22.24 -6.69
N GLU A 112 -0.49 21.56 -7.49
CA GLU A 112 -1.49 22.21 -8.35
C GLU A 112 -2.69 22.70 -7.51
N ASN A 113 -3.38 23.73 -8.00
CA ASN A 113 -4.53 24.31 -7.29
C ASN A 113 -5.80 23.45 -7.39
N GLU A 114 -5.98 22.72 -8.49
CA GLU A 114 -7.17 21.92 -8.76
C GLU A 114 -6.85 20.41 -8.73
N PRO A 115 -7.79 19.55 -8.32
CA PRO A 115 -7.61 18.11 -8.41
C PRO A 115 -7.53 17.67 -9.87
N ILE A 116 -6.72 16.63 -10.12
CA ILE A 116 -6.55 16.02 -11.45
C ILE A 116 -7.49 14.82 -11.67
N PHE A 117 -8.09 14.29 -10.61
CA PHE A 117 -8.99 13.14 -10.68
C PHE A 117 -10.06 13.24 -9.59
N TYR A 118 -11.32 13.15 -9.98
CA TYR A 118 -12.46 13.41 -9.09
C TYR A 118 -13.74 12.75 -9.61
N PRO A 119 -14.76 12.58 -8.75
CA PRO A 119 -16.10 12.18 -9.19
C PRO A 119 -16.68 13.23 -10.14
N SER A 120 -17.24 12.78 -11.27
CA SER A 120 -17.80 13.68 -12.28
C SER A 120 -19.18 13.20 -12.77
N GLN A 121 -19.80 13.92 -13.71
CA GLN A 121 -21.03 13.45 -14.37
C GLN A 121 -20.69 12.43 -15.46
N ASP A 122 -20.09 11.31 -15.05
CA ASP A 122 -19.63 10.22 -15.90
C ASP A 122 -20.30 8.88 -15.53
N ALA A 123 -19.88 7.79 -16.18
CA ALA A 123 -20.41 6.45 -15.94
C ALA A 123 -20.07 5.90 -14.54
N GLN A 124 -19.04 6.42 -13.87
CA GLN A 124 -18.57 5.93 -12.56
C GLN A 124 -19.23 6.64 -11.38
N LYS A 125 -19.95 7.74 -11.62
CA LYS A 125 -20.70 8.47 -10.58
C LYS A 125 -21.49 7.58 -9.60
N PRO A 126 -22.23 6.53 -10.02
CA PRO A 126 -22.97 5.68 -9.08
C PRO A 126 -22.09 4.95 -8.06
N LEU A 127 -20.80 4.76 -8.37
CA LEU A 127 -19.83 4.05 -7.53
C LEU A 127 -18.94 5.01 -6.73
N GLU A 128 -18.76 6.23 -7.23
CA GLU A 128 -17.84 7.24 -6.65
C GLU A 128 -18.56 8.29 -5.79
N TRP A 129 -19.88 8.44 -5.88
CA TRP A 129 -20.59 9.53 -5.19
C TRP A 129 -21.33 9.04 -3.94
N GLU A 130 -21.20 9.67 -2.76
CA GLU A 130 -20.56 10.96 -2.45
C GLU A 130 -19.15 10.84 -1.83
N GLY A 131 -18.68 9.63 -1.53
CA GLY A 131 -17.42 9.40 -0.82
C GLY A 131 -16.17 9.77 -1.63
N GLY A 132 -16.20 9.53 -2.93
CA GLY A 132 -15.22 10.03 -3.88
C GLY A 132 -14.30 8.97 -4.47
N VAL A 133 -13.09 9.42 -4.78
CA VAL A 133 -11.99 8.62 -5.35
C VAL A 133 -10.81 8.66 -4.39
N GLU A 134 -10.37 7.50 -3.90
CA GLU A 134 -9.43 7.38 -2.79
C GLU A 134 -8.21 6.54 -3.15
N ASP A 135 -7.14 6.73 -2.37
CA ASP A 135 -6.00 5.82 -2.22
C ASP A 135 -5.41 5.30 -3.56
N PRO A 136 -4.85 6.21 -4.39
CA PRO A 136 -4.31 5.86 -5.70
C PRO A 136 -2.99 5.09 -5.60
N ARG A 137 -2.81 4.08 -6.46
CA ARG A 137 -1.50 3.46 -6.74
C ARG A 137 -1.25 3.48 -8.23
N ILE A 138 -0.11 4.03 -8.66
CA ILE A 138 0.19 4.28 -10.08
C ILE A 138 1.44 3.52 -10.51
N VAL A 139 1.35 2.88 -11.68
CA VAL A 139 2.47 2.27 -12.40
C VAL A 139 2.49 2.77 -13.85
N GLN A 140 3.59 2.62 -14.56
CA GLN A 140 3.66 2.81 -16.01
C GLN A 140 3.65 1.46 -16.72
N ASP A 141 3.17 1.39 -17.96
CA ASP A 141 3.50 0.28 -18.84
C ASP A 141 4.73 0.61 -19.73
N ILE A 142 5.10 -0.31 -20.61
CA ILE A 142 6.26 -0.16 -21.49
C ILE A 142 6.05 0.91 -22.58
N GLU A 143 4.79 1.28 -22.88
CA GLU A 143 4.44 2.32 -23.84
C GLU A 143 4.41 3.71 -23.19
N GLY A 144 4.56 3.77 -21.86
CA GLY A 144 4.57 5.00 -21.07
C GLY A 144 3.18 5.44 -20.61
N ILE A 145 2.16 4.58 -20.73
CA ILE A 145 0.82 4.85 -20.21
C ILE A 145 0.85 4.65 -18.68
N PHE A 146 0.28 5.62 -17.96
CA PHE A 146 0.06 5.53 -16.53
C PHE A 146 -1.21 4.74 -16.25
N TRP A 147 -1.11 3.75 -15.37
CA TRP A 147 -2.22 2.94 -14.89
C TRP A 147 -2.40 3.17 -13.41
N MET A 148 -3.60 3.61 -13.02
CA MET A 148 -3.95 3.91 -11.64
C MET A 148 -5.01 2.95 -11.14
N THR A 149 -4.71 2.19 -10.10
CA THR A 149 -5.74 1.58 -9.27
C THR A 149 -6.17 2.61 -8.22
N TYR A 150 -7.47 2.67 -7.93
CA TYR A 150 -8.01 3.57 -6.93
C TYR A 150 -9.28 2.98 -6.32
N THR A 151 -9.72 3.53 -5.19
CA THR A 151 -10.97 3.13 -4.56
C THR A 151 -12.07 4.11 -4.95
N ALA A 152 -13.16 3.62 -5.53
CA ALA A 152 -14.41 4.38 -5.62
C ALA A 152 -15.27 4.10 -4.39
N TYR A 153 -15.78 5.16 -3.76
CA TYR A 153 -16.61 5.03 -2.57
C TYR A 153 -17.94 5.77 -2.70
N ASP A 154 -19.04 5.01 -2.73
CA ASP A 154 -20.41 5.54 -2.83
C ASP A 154 -21.02 5.89 -1.45
N GLY A 155 -20.23 5.79 -0.39
CA GLY A 155 -20.70 5.93 1.00
C GLY A 155 -21.21 4.63 1.63
N LYS A 156 -21.21 3.52 0.89
CA LYS A 156 -21.65 2.19 1.36
C LYS A 156 -20.60 1.13 1.09
N VAL A 157 -20.05 1.06 -0.13
CA VAL A 157 -19.12 0.01 -0.56
C VAL A 157 -17.91 0.67 -1.22
N ALA A 158 -16.72 0.32 -0.73
CA ALA A 158 -15.46 0.63 -1.39
C ALA A 158 -15.22 -0.40 -2.52
N ARG A 159 -14.97 0.06 -3.73
CA ARG A 159 -14.70 -0.79 -4.90
C ARG A 159 -13.36 -0.42 -5.52
N LEU A 160 -12.56 -1.43 -5.89
CA LEU A 160 -11.31 -1.24 -6.60
C LEU A 160 -11.61 -0.98 -8.08
N LEU A 161 -11.21 0.20 -8.57
CA LEU A 161 -11.39 0.63 -9.95
C LEU A 161 -10.03 0.90 -10.60
N ILE A 162 -10.04 1.05 -11.93
CA ILE A 162 -8.84 1.40 -12.71
C ILE A 162 -9.10 2.53 -13.70
N ALA A 163 -8.09 3.38 -13.85
CA ALA A 163 -8.03 4.44 -14.84
C ALA A 163 -6.66 4.48 -15.52
N SER A 164 -6.59 4.99 -16.75
CA SER A 164 -5.32 5.23 -17.44
C SER A 164 -5.16 6.69 -17.84
N SER A 165 -3.91 7.11 -18.05
CA SER A 165 -3.58 8.44 -18.55
C SER A 165 -2.26 8.40 -19.33
N GLN A 166 -2.11 9.30 -20.29
CA GLN A 166 -0.84 9.52 -20.99
C GLN A 166 0.00 10.65 -20.36
N ASP A 167 -0.61 11.49 -19.52
CA ASP A 167 0.00 12.72 -19.01
C ASP A 167 -0.18 12.97 -17.50
N LEU A 168 -0.93 12.10 -16.80
CA LEU A 168 -1.38 12.21 -15.40
C LEU A 168 -2.47 13.25 -15.13
N TYR A 169 -2.95 13.97 -16.14
CA TYR A 169 -3.97 15.02 -15.98
C TYR A 169 -5.29 14.60 -16.59
N HIS A 170 -5.25 13.95 -17.76
CA HIS A 170 -6.44 13.49 -18.46
C HIS A 170 -6.56 11.98 -18.29
N TRP A 171 -7.58 11.56 -17.53
CA TRP A 171 -7.78 10.17 -17.15
C TRP A 171 -8.99 9.56 -17.85
N GLU A 172 -8.82 8.37 -18.41
CA GLU A 172 -9.91 7.50 -18.84
C GLU A 172 -10.26 6.53 -17.70
N LYS A 173 -11.51 6.54 -17.22
CA LYS A 173 -11.99 5.64 -16.18
C LYS A 173 -12.65 4.40 -16.79
N TYR A 174 -12.11 3.23 -16.50
CA TYR A 174 -12.66 1.97 -17.01
C TYR A 174 -13.72 1.34 -16.08
N GLY A 175 -13.83 1.82 -14.84
CA GLY A 175 -14.71 1.24 -13.84
C GLY A 175 -14.02 0.13 -13.06
N SER A 176 -14.82 -0.82 -12.55
CA SER A 176 -14.33 -1.91 -11.69
C SER A 176 -13.24 -2.69 -12.40
N VAL A 177 -12.17 -3.03 -11.68
CA VAL A 177 -11.15 -3.95 -12.21
C VAL A 177 -11.70 -5.36 -12.45
N PHE A 178 -12.76 -5.74 -11.74
CA PHE A 178 -13.35 -7.08 -11.83
C PHE A 178 -14.50 -7.10 -12.82
N THR A 179 -14.38 -7.98 -13.82
CA THR A 179 -15.41 -8.16 -14.86
C THR A 179 -16.59 -8.99 -14.39
N ASP A 180 -16.41 -9.81 -13.35
CA ASP A 180 -17.50 -10.55 -12.71
C ASP A 180 -18.31 -9.59 -11.82
N LEU A 181 -19.63 -9.52 -12.06
CA LEU A 181 -20.51 -8.56 -11.37
C LEU A 181 -20.63 -8.83 -9.87
N GLU A 182 -20.57 -10.10 -9.44
CA GLU A 182 -20.66 -10.42 -8.02
C GLU A 182 -19.39 -9.98 -7.30
N ASP A 183 -18.23 -10.17 -7.92
CA ASP A 183 -16.96 -9.72 -7.39
C ASP A 183 -16.80 -8.18 -7.43
N ALA A 184 -17.31 -7.53 -8.48
CA ALA A 184 -17.28 -6.07 -8.61
C ALA A 184 -18.10 -5.34 -7.53
N GLU A 185 -19.13 -5.97 -6.99
CA GLU A 185 -19.96 -5.40 -5.91
C GLU A 185 -19.44 -5.72 -4.50
N LYS A 186 -18.38 -6.54 -4.38
CA LYS A 186 -17.74 -6.82 -3.10
C LYS A 186 -16.81 -5.68 -2.69
N TRP A 187 -16.69 -5.50 -1.38
CA TRP A 187 -15.73 -4.57 -0.79
C TRP A 187 -14.31 -4.92 -1.26
N SER A 188 -13.67 -4.00 -1.97
CA SER A 188 -12.33 -4.15 -2.53
C SER A 188 -11.63 -2.81 -2.63
N LYS A 189 -10.32 -2.79 -2.38
CA LYS A 189 -9.47 -1.61 -2.48
C LYS A 189 -8.00 -2.00 -2.52
N SER A 190 -7.13 -0.99 -2.62
CA SER A 190 -5.69 -1.10 -2.37
C SER A 190 -5.01 -2.08 -3.32
N GLY A 191 -4.97 -1.76 -4.62
CA GLY A 191 -4.41 -2.63 -5.66
C GLY A 191 -2.93 -2.34 -5.98
N SER A 192 -2.02 -3.18 -5.51
CA SER A 192 -0.58 -3.12 -5.80
C SER A 192 -0.23 -3.98 -7.02
N ILE A 193 -0.17 -3.36 -8.19
CA ILE A 193 0.28 -4.02 -9.43
C ILE A 193 1.75 -4.43 -9.30
N VAL A 194 2.08 -5.62 -9.82
CA VAL A 194 3.44 -6.15 -9.86
C VAL A 194 4.25 -5.46 -10.97
N SER A 195 5.40 -4.93 -10.58
CA SER A 195 6.23 -4.07 -11.41
C SER A 195 7.72 -4.43 -11.32
N THR A 196 8.48 -3.99 -12.31
CA THR A 196 9.96 -3.92 -12.27
C THR A 196 10.39 -2.46 -12.13
N LEU A 197 11.61 -2.22 -11.68
CA LEU A 197 12.21 -0.89 -11.72
C LEU A 197 13.13 -0.78 -12.95
N THR A 198 12.78 0.09 -13.89
CA THR A 198 13.62 0.38 -15.06
C THR A 198 13.80 1.89 -15.16
N GLU A 199 15.04 2.37 -15.13
CA GLU A 199 15.37 3.80 -15.24
C GLU A 199 14.57 4.69 -14.27
N GLY A 200 14.41 4.24 -13.01
CA GLY A 200 13.64 4.95 -11.98
C GLY A 200 12.12 4.85 -12.09
N LYS A 201 11.60 4.18 -13.13
CA LYS A 201 10.16 3.99 -13.37
C LYS A 201 9.71 2.61 -12.89
N MET A 202 8.57 2.56 -12.22
CA MET A 202 7.88 1.32 -11.88
C MET A 202 7.05 0.87 -13.08
N LEU A 203 7.55 -0.13 -13.81
CA LEU A 203 6.91 -0.65 -15.00
C LEU A 203 6.09 -1.90 -14.64
N ALA A 204 4.77 -1.86 -14.86
CA ALA A 204 3.91 -3.03 -14.80
C ALA A 204 4.50 -4.15 -15.65
N THR A 205 4.70 -5.33 -15.06
CA THR A 205 5.40 -6.42 -15.73
C THR A 205 4.53 -7.66 -15.79
N GLN A 206 4.65 -8.40 -16.88
CA GLN A 206 4.03 -9.70 -16.97
C GLN A 206 4.92 -10.77 -16.33
N ILE A 207 4.28 -11.73 -15.67
CA ILE A 207 4.88 -12.97 -15.20
C ILE A 207 4.03 -14.10 -15.76
N ASN A 208 4.65 -15.01 -16.51
CA ASN A 208 3.96 -16.11 -17.19
C ASN A 208 2.81 -15.65 -18.10
N GLY A 209 2.99 -14.52 -18.79
CA GLY A 209 2.04 -13.98 -19.77
C GLY A 209 0.86 -13.19 -19.19
N PHE A 210 0.88 -12.87 -17.89
CA PHE A 210 -0.14 -12.05 -17.25
C PHE A 210 0.49 -10.96 -16.39
N TYR A 211 -0.17 -9.80 -16.33
CA TYR A 211 0.03 -8.84 -15.25
C TYR A 211 -0.60 -9.39 -13.97
N TRP A 212 -0.04 -9.03 -12.82
CA TRP A 212 -0.48 -9.48 -11.50
C TRP A 212 -0.71 -8.30 -10.57
N MET A 213 -1.67 -8.43 -9.66
CA MET A 213 -2.01 -7.39 -8.69
C MET A 213 -2.38 -8.02 -7.34
N TYR A 214 -1.65 -7.63 -6.31
CA TYR A 214 -1.99 -7.89 -4.92
C TYR A 214 -3.03 -6.87 -4.47
N PHE A 215 -4.12 -7.28 -3.82
CA PHE A 215 -5.15 -6.32 -3.38
C PHE A 215 -5.89 -6.74 -2.12
N GLY A 216 -6.59 -5.80 -1.49
CA GLY A 216 -7.42 -6.01 -0.29
C GLY A 216 -6.96 -5.21 0.93
N ASP A 217 -7.84 -5.09 1.93
CA ASP A 217 -7.64 -4.28 3.14
C ASP A 217 -7.85 -5.01 4.47
N THR A 218 -8.22 -6.29 4.42
CA THR A 218 -8.40 -7.16 5.60
C THR A 218 -7.54 -8.41 5.46
N ASN A 219 -7.68 -9.07 4.31
CA ASN A 219 -6.77 -10.09 3.81
C ASN A 219 -6.26 -9.61 2.46
N LEU A 220 -5.09 -10.10 2.04
CA LEU A 220 -4.67 -9.90 0.66
C LEU A 220 -5.11 -11.07 -0.20
N PHE A 221 -5.51 -10.69 -1.40
CA PHE A 221 -5.91 -11.54 -2.51
C PHE A 221 -5.01 -11.23 -3.70
N LEU A 222 -5.15 -12.02 -4.75
CA LEU A 222 -4.35 -11.90 -5.96
C LEU A 222 -5.27 -11.96 -7.19
N ALA A 223 -5.04 -11.05 -8.13
CA ALA A 223 -5.70 -11.04 -9.41
C ALA A 223 -4.67 -11.00 -10.54
N LYS A 224 -5.07 -11.49 -11.72
CA LYS A 224 -4.26 -11.45 -12.93
C LYS A 224 -5.03 -10.82 -14.09
N SER A 225 -4.31 -10.16 -14.99
CA SER A 225 -4.90 -9.48 -16.15
C SER A 225 -4.05 -9.68 -17.40
N PRO A 226 -4.65 -9.83 -18.59
CA PRO A 226 -3.91 -9.79 -19.84
C PRO A 226 -3.58 -8.36 -20.32
N ASP A 227 -4.30 -7.34 -19.84
CA ASP A 227 -4.40 -6.02 -20.47
C ASP A 227 -4.35 -4.82 -19.50
N LEU A 228 -4.14 -5.06 -18.20
CA LEU A 228 -4.21 -4.09 -17.10
C LEU A 228 -5.60 -3.48 -16.83
N ILE A 229 -6.62 -3.80 -17.62
CA ILE A 229 -7.98 -3.28 -17.44
C ILE A 229 -8.87 -4.34 -16.77
N SER A 230 -8.89 -5.54 -17.33
CA SER A 230 -9.77 -6.64 -16.92
C SER A 230 -9.02 -7.62 -16.03
N TRP A 231 -9.39 -7.71 -14.77
CA TRP A 231 -8.71 -8.53 -13.77
C TRP A 231 -9.56 -9.72 -13.33
N THR A 232 -8.94 -10.91 -13.34
CA THR A 232 -9.52 -12.15 -12.83
C THR A 232 -8.89 -12.50 -11.49
N ILE A 233 -9.72 -12.57 -10.45
CA ILE A 233 -9.31 -12.94 -9.10
C ILE A 233 -8.99 -14.44 -9.04
N LEU A 234 -7.95 -14.81 -8.30
CA LEU A 234 -7.70 -16.20 -7.95
C LEU A 234 -8.73 -16.67 -6.92
N LYS A 235 -9.40 -17.77 -7.22
CA LYS A 235 -10.46 -18.35 -6.38
C LYS A 235 -10.07 -19.73 -5.90
N GLU A 236 -10.51 -20.05 -4.69
CA GLU A 236 -10.52 -21.40 -4.15
C GLU A 236 -11.54 -22.27 -4.91
N ALA A 237 -11.48 -23.59 -4.72
CA ALA A 237 -12.38 -24.53 -5.39
C ALA A 237 -13.88 -24.30 -5.07
N ASN A 238 -14.18 -23.66 -3.93
CA ASN A 238 -15.55 -23.31 -3.52
C ASN A 238 -16.03 -21.97 -4.09
N GLY A 239 -15.20 -21.25 -4.85
CA GLY A 239 -15.52 -19.95 -5.44
C GLY A 239 -15.15 -18.74 -4.59
N ASP A 240 -14.70 -18.93 -3.34
CA ASP A 240 -14.21 -17.84 -2.50
C ASP A 240 -12.91 -17.26 -3.06
N TRP A 241 -12.65 -15.98 -2.80
CA TRP A 241 -11.36 -15.38 -3.14
C TRP A 241 -10.23 -16.06 -2.35
N GLN A 242 -9.20 -16.48 -3.06
CA GLN A 242 -8.02 -17.12 -2.47
C GLN A 242 -7.25 -16.10 -1.63
N LYS A 243 -7.15 -16.38 -0.32
CA LYS A 243 -6.37 -15.55 0.61
C LYS A 243 -4.90 -15.93 0.52
N ILE A 244 -4.08 -15.02 0.02
CA ILE A 244 -2.63 -15.24 -0.14
C ILE A 244 -1.82 -14.70 1.06
N LEU A 245 -2.41 -13.79 1.83
CA LEU A 245 -1.82 -13.22 3.04
C LEU A 245 -2.94 -12.83 4.00
N ILE A 246 -2.85 -13.28 5.25
CA ILE A 246 -3.88 -13.04 6.28
C ILE A 246 -3.28 -12.38 7.52
N PRO A 247 -4.12 -11.74 8.36
CA PRO A 247 -3.69 -11.23 9.65
C PRO A 247 -3.20 -12.33 10.59
N ARG A 248 -2.30 -11.98 11.51
CA ARG A 248 -1.69 -12.92 12.47
C ARG A 248 -1.90 -12.46 13.90
N ALA A 249 -2.53 -13.30 14.72
CA ALA A 249 -2.64 -13.02 16.16
C ALA A 249 -1.25 -12.83 16.81
N GLY A 250 -1.15 -11.88 17.72
CA GLY A 250 0.08 -11.51 18.44
C GLY A 250 1.07 -10.65 17.64
N MET A 251 0.77 -10.32 16.38
CA MET A 251 1.66 -9.56 15.49
C MET A 251 1.12 -8.15 15.24
N PHE A 252 1.94 -7.27 14.67
CA PHE A 252 1.51 -5.90 14.32
C PHE A 252 0.41 -5.86 13.27
N ASP A 253 0.39 -6.88 12.41
CA ASP A 253 -0.55 -7.07 11.32
C ASP A 253 -1.67 -8.04 11.70
N SER A 254 -2.24 -7.83 12.88
CA SER A 254 -3.14 -8.78 13.55
C SER A 254 -4.62 -8.55 13.25
N ARG A 255 -5.04 -7.31 12.97
CA ARG A 255 -6.43 -6.99 12.59
C ARG A 255 -6.63 -7.09 11.10
N LEU A 256 -5.71 -6.50 10.33
CA LEU A 256 -5.76 -6.49 8.88
C LEU A 256 -4.38 -6.49 8.24
N VAL A 257 -4.38 -6.84 6.97
CA VAL A 257 -3.26 -6.73 6.04
C VAL A 257 -3.76 -6.05 4.77
N GLU A 258 -3.13 -4.95 4.39
CA GLU A 258 -3.58 -4.08 3.30
C GLU A 258 -2.43 -3.73 2.36
N ALA A 259 -2.64 -3.81 1.04
CA ALA A 259 -1.55 -3.63 0.09
C ALA A 259 -1.08 -2.16 0.08
N GLY A 260 0.24 -1.95 0.04
CA GLY A 260 0.84 -0.61 0.04
C GLY A 260 1.16 -0.14 -1.38
N PRO A 261 2.41 0.29 -1.68
CA PRO A 261 2.83 0.69 -3.03
C PRO A 261 2.81 -0.48 -4.03
N PRO A 262 3.06 -0.23 -5.33
CA PRO A 262 3.27 -1.30 -6.32
C PRO A 262 4.26 -2.36 -5.83
N ALA A 263 3.95 -3.63 -6.08
CA ALA A 263 4.79 -4.75 -5.71
C ALA A 263 5.97 -4.86 -6.68
N MET A 264 7.15 -5.20 -6.20
CA MET A 264 8.37 -5.10 -7.00
C MET A 264 9.02 -6.46 -7.22
N VAL A 265 9.25 -6.83 -8.49
CA VAL A 265 10.06 -7.99 -8.85
C VAL A 265 11.52 -7.69 -8.52
N THR A 266 12.14 -8.60 -7.76
CA THR A 266 13.56 -8.57 -7.36
C THR A 266 14.24 -9.88 -7.77
N SER A 267 15.56 -9.93 -7.59
CA SER A 267 16.33 -11.18 -7.64
C SER A 267 15.90 -12.23 -6.61
N ALA A 268 15.30 -11.84 -5.47
CA ALA A 268 14.87 -12.76 -4.40
C ALA A 268 13.43 -13.28 -4.57
N GLY A 269 12.61 -12.58 -5.36
CA GLY A 269 11.17 -12.85 -5.48
C GLY A 269 10.38 -11.58 -5.76
N ILE A 270 9.07 -11.61 -5.55
CA ILE A 270 8.20 -10.44 -5.63
C ILE A 270 8.07 -9.83 -4.23
N LEU A 271 8.62 -8.64 -4.05
CA LEU A 271 8.56 -7.89 -2.80
C LEU A 271 7.28 -7.07 -2.75
N LEU A 272 6.45 -7.32 -1.75
CA LEU A 272 5.27 -6.53 -1.44
C LEU A 272 5.48 -5.79 -0.13
N LEU A 273 5.47 -4.46 -0.18
CA LEU A 273 5.33 -3.59 0.98
C LEU A 273 3.83 -3.46 1.31
N TYR A 274 3.44 -3.64 2.57
CA TYR A 274 2.03 -3.67 2.98
C TYR A 274 1.81 -2.95 4.32
N ASN A 275 0.57 -2.55 4.58
CA ASN A 275 0.11 -1.94 5.82
C ASN A 275 -0.56 -2.99 6.72
N GLY A 276 -0.22 -3.01 8.00
CA GLY A 276 -0.85 -3.85 9.01
C GLY A 276 -1.46 -3.02 10.13
N MET A 277 -2.71 -3.32 10.52
CA MET A 277 -3.34 -2.69 11.68
C MET A 277 -3.32 -3.63 12.88
N ASN A 278 -2.96 -3.10 14.04
CA ASN A 278 -2.93 -3.85 15.28
C ASN A 278 -4.34 -4.05 15.88
N LEU A 279 -4.62 -5.24 16.42
CA LEU A 279 -5.87 -5.54 17.15
C LEU A 279 -5.97 -4.74 18.46
N ASP A 280 -7.21 -4.54 18.93
CA ASP A 280 -7.46 -4.02 20.29
C ASP A 280 -6.93 -4.96 21.38
N VAL A 281 -7.13 -6.25 21.17
CA VAL A 281 -6.75 -7.32 22.09
C VAL A 281 -6.18 -8.47 21.29
N GLY A 282 -5.03 -8.99 21.73
CA GLY A 282 -4.36 -10.11 21.05
C GLY A 282 -3.54 -9.71 19.83
N GLY A 283 -3.24 -8.42 19.66
CA GLY A 283 -2.23 -7.92 18.72
C GLY A 283 -0.82 -7.88 19.30
N ALA A 284 0.10 -7.21 18.61
CA ALA A 284 1.42 -6.88 19.14
C ALA A 284 1.30 -6.00 20.38
N ILE A 285 2.03 -6.35 21.44
CA ILE A 285 1.93 -5.70 22.77
C ILE A 285 2.64 -4.34 22.77
N GLU A 286 3.65 -4.19 21.93
CA GLU A 286 4.47 -2.99 21.80
C GLU A 286 3.81 -1.87 20.99
N LEU A 287 2.67 -2.13 20.33
CA LEU A 287 1.94 -1.15 19.54
C LEU A 287 0.58 -0.82 20.18
N PRO A 288 0.17 0.46 20.23
CA PRO A 288 -1.19 0.82 20.61
C PRO A 288 -2.23 0.11 19.73
N SER A 289 -3.45 -0.07 20.25
CA SER A 289 -4.56 -0.59 19.45
C SER A 289 -4.80 0.28 18.21
N GLY A 290 -5.13 -0.37 17.10
CA GLY A 290 -5.52 0.30 15.86
C GLY A 290 -4.37 0.99 15.15
N THR A 291 -3.14 0.80 15.63
CA THR A 291 -1.93 1.33 14.99
C THR A 291 -1.76 0.72 13.60
N TYR A 292 -1.67 1.57 12.58
CA TYR A 292 -1.21 1.16 11.24
C TYR A 292 0.31 1.28 11.17
N SER A 293 0.97 0.19 10.78
CA SER A 293 2.41 0.10 10.63
C SER A 293 2.79 -0.74 9.40
N ALA A 294 3.99 -0.52 8.86
CA ALA A 294 4.38 -1.07 7.57
C ALA A 294 5.17 -2.37 7.70
N GLY A 295 4.79 -3.37 6.90
CA GLY A 295 5.46 -4.66 6.78
C GLY A 295 5.90 -4.98 5.35
N GLN A 296 6.59 -6.10 5.19
CA GLN A 296 7.04 -6.60 3.90
C GLN A 296 6.75 -8.10 3.77
N ALA A 297 6.35 -8.54 2.58
CA ALA A 297 6.13 -9.94 2.22
C ALA A 297 6.92 -10.27 0.95
N LEU A 298 7.51 -11.45 0.90
CA LEU A 298 8.22 -11.97 -0.26
C LEU A 298 7.42 -13.13 -0.85
N PHE A 299 7.05 -13.02 -2.11
CA PHE A 299 6.39 -14.06 -2.88
C PHE A 299 7.34 -14.66 -3.93
N ASP A 300 7.05 -15.88 -4.36
CA ASP A 300 7.81 -16.55 -5.40
C ASP A 300 7.58 -15.88 -6.78
N ARG A 301 8.65 -15.66 -7.54
CA ARG A 301 8.56 -15.04 -8.88
C ARG A 301 7.95 -15.98 -9.92
N GLY A 302 8.12 -17.29 -9.78
CA GLY A 302 7.52 -18.29 -10.66
C GLY A 302 6.07 -18.60 -10.33
N ASP A 303 5.68 -18.37 -9.06
CA ASP A 303 4.31 -18.55 -8.56
C ASP A 303 3.92 -17.36 -7.66
N PRO A 304 3.35 -16.28 -8.21
CA PRO A 304 3.03 -15.06 -7.45
C PRO A 304 2.06 -15.26 -6.27
N ALA A 305 1.33 -16.39 -6.20
CA ALA A 305 0.46 -16.72 -5.07
C ALA A 305 1.22 -17.32 -3.88
N ARG A 306 2.44 -17.83 -4.09
CA ARG A 306 3.21 -18.54 -3.09
C ARG A 306 4.02 -17.58 -2.21
N LEU A 307 3.59 -17.41 -0.96
CA LEU A 307 4.37 -16.71 0.06
C LEU A 307 5.65 -17.48 0.41
N ILE A 308 6.81 -16.83 0.27
CA ILE A 308 8.12 -17.34 0.70
C ILE A 308 8.41 -16.90 2.14
N ASP A 309 8.28 -15.59 2.40
CA ASP A 309 8.65 -15.01 3.69
C ASP A 309 7.87 -13.72 4.00
N ARG A 310 7.84 -13.28 5.27
CA ARG A 310 7.14 -12.06 5.69
C ARG A 310 7.72 -11.46 6.96
N SER A 311 7.94 -10.16 7.01
CA SER A 311 8.47 -9.46 8.19
C SER A 311 7.73 -9.81 9.48
N ASN A 312 8.49 -10.08 10.56
CA ASN A 312 7.92 -10.34 11.90
C ASN A 312 7.73 -9.06 12.71
N LYS A 313 8.37 -7.97 12.30
CA LYS A 313 8.25 -6.66 12.91
C LYS A 313 7.91 -5.66 11.81
N PRO A 314 7.17 -4.59 12.13
CA PRO A 314 7.03 -3.50 11.20
C PRO A 314 8.39 -2.80 10.99
N PHE A 315 8.65 -2.33 9.78
CA PHE A 315 9.85 -1.54 9.46
C PHE A 315 9.59 -0.04 9.56
N LEU A 316 8.32 0.38 9.61
CA LEU A 316 7.88 1.74 9.87
C LEU A 316 6.69 1.71 10.83
N VAL A 317 6.75 2.49 11.91
CA VAL A 317 5.70 2.61 12.93
C VAL A 317 5.42 4.09 13.22
N PRO A 318 4.24 4.46 13.75
CA PRO A 318 4.04 5.80 14.29
C PRO A 318 4.96 6.03 15.49
N ASP A 319 5.81 7.05 15.40
CA ASP A 319 6.66 7.52 16.49
C ASP A 319 6.85 9.05 16.52
N GLN A 320 6.26 9.77 15.55
CA GLN A 320 6.27 11.23 15.47
C GLN A 320 4.89 11.83 15.73
N ALA A 321 4.85 13.05 16.27
CA ALA A 321 3.58 13.74 16.61
C ALA A 321 2.60 13.85 15.43
N TYR A 322 3.11 14.04 14.21
CA TYR A 322 2.29 14.14 13.00
C TYR A 322 1.64 12.81 12.56
N GLU A 323 2.06 11.67 13.14
CA GLU A 323 1.53 10.32 12.87
C GLU A 323 0.57 9.83 13.97
N MET A 324 0.63 10.45 15.14
CA MET A 324 -0.13 10.04 16.33
C MET A 324 -1.54 10.62 16.37
N THR A 325 -1.77 11.77 15.74
CA THR A 325 -3.04 12.51 15.84
C THR A 325 -3.49 13.10 14.52
N GLY A 326 -4.73 12.80 14.15
CA GLY A 326 -5.39 13.21 12.92
C GLY A 326 -6.80 12.64 12.86
N GLN A 327 -7.32 12.42 11.65
CA GLN A 327 -8.61 11.76 11.44
C GLN A 327 -8.63 10.33 12.02
N VAL A 328 -7.53 9.59 11.85
CA VAL A 328 -7.31 8.28 12.49
C VAL A 328 -5.99 8.36 13.25
N ASN A 329 -5.97 8.01 14.53
CA ASN A 329 -4.75 8.11 15.33
C ASN A 329 -3.79 6.96 15.05
N ASN A 330 -2.49 7.21 15.23
CA ASN A 330 -1.41 6.20 15.12
C ASN A 330 -1.36 5.53 13.74
N VAL A 331 -1.22 6.32 12.68
CA VAL A 331 -1.16 5.81 11.30
C VAL A 331 0.14 6.19 10.61
N CYS A 332 0.85 5.18 10.12
CA CYS A 332 1.80 5.27 9.02
C CYS A 332 1.30 4.37 7.89
N PHE A 333 0.64 4.96 6.88
CA PHE A 333 0.05 4.22 5.76
C PHE A 333 0.91 4.38 4.50
N ILE A 334 1.72 3.37 4.20
CA ILE A 334 2.64 3.38 3.05
C ILE A 334 1.90 3.11 1.74
N GLU A 335 2.16 3.95 0.74
CA GLU A 335 1.42 3.89 -0.53
C GLU A 335 2.23 4.36 -1.74
N GLY A 336 3.14 5.31 -1.55
CA GLY A 336 4.03 5.80 -2.60
C GLY A 336 5.44 5.27 -2.39
N LEU A 337 6.00 4.59 -3.39
CA LEU A 337 7.42 4.24 -3.41
C LEU A 337 8.05 4.75 -4.71
N SER A 338 9.23 5.36 -4.64
CA SER A 338 9.97 5.84 -5.81
C SER A 338 11.47 5.70 -5.62
N TYR A 339 12.18 5.37 -6.70
CA TYR A 339 13.64 5.39 -6.72
C TYR A 339 14.12 6.62 -7.46
N PHE A 340 14.69 7.58 -6.71
CA PHE A 340 15.04 8.89 -7.21
C PHE A 340 16.41 9.29 -6.66
N ASN A 341 17.29 9.84 -7.51
CA ASN A 341 18.65 10.27 -7.14
C ASN A 341 19.44 9.22 -6.32
N ASN A 342 19.36 7.95 -6.75
CA ASN A 342 19.99 6.80 -6.12
C ASN A 342 19.48 6.45 -4.70
N GLN A 343 18.30 6.92 -4.32
CA GLN A 343 17.68 6.66 -3.02
C GLN A 343 16.22 6.21 -3.20
N TRP A 344 15.73 5.46 -2.22
CA TRP A 344 14.32 5.12 -2.10
C TRP A 344 13.60 6.19 -1.30
N PHE A 345 12.54 6.73 -1.86
CA PHE A 345 11.58 7.60 -1.20
C PHE A 345 10.30 6.80 -0.97
N LEU A 346 9.92 6.63 0.29
CA LEU A 346 8.69 5.99 0.71
C LEU A 346 7.76 7.06 1.29
N PHE A 347 6.74 7.41 0.52
CA PHE A 347 5.70 8.35 0.91
C PHE A 347 4.54 7.62 1.56
N TYR A 348 4.05 8.20 2.66
CA TYR A 348 3.03 7.58 3.47
C TYR A 348 2.06 8.61 4.07
N GLY A 349 0.80 8.22 4.18
CA GLY A 349 -0.22 8.95 4.92
C GLY A 349 0.06 8.89 6.42
N THR A 350 -0.14 10.01 7.11
CA THR A 350 0.08 10.11 8.56
C THR A 350 -1.19 10.56 9.26
N ALA A 351 -1.65 9.73 10.20
CA ALA A 351 -2.87 9.93 10.95
C ALA A 351 -4.13 10.24 10.09
N ASP A 352 -4.21 9.73 8.85
CA ASP A 352 -5.21 10.10 7.84
C ASP A 352 -5.36 11.62 7.63
N SER A 353 -4.25 12.36 7.69
CA SER A 353 -4.32 13.83 7.64
C SER A 353 -3.23 14.52 6.83
N LYS A 354 -2.03 13.93 6.77
CA LYS A 354 -0.83 14.57 6.17
C LYS A 354 -0.05 13.54 5.37
N ILE A 355 0.92 14.01 4.58
CA ILE A 355 1.90 13.16 3.90
C ILE A 355 3.27 13.39 4.50
N ALA A 356 3.96 12.29 4.80
CA ALA A 356 5.36 12.27 5.20
C ALA A 356 6.17 11.37 4.27
N VAL A 357 7.49 11.48 4.38
CA VAL A 357 8.44 10.67 3.63
C VAL A 357 9.50 10.06 4.55
N ALA A 358 9.87 8.82 4.25
CA ALA A 358 11.06 8.17 4.78
C ALA A 358 12.00 7.81 3.62
N ILE A 359 13.31 7.95 3.83
CA ILE A 359 14.31 7.80 2.78
C ILE A 359 15.27 6.67 3.14
N SER A 360 15.56 5.79 2.18
CA SER A 360 16.57 4.75 2.32
C SER A 360 17.63 4.86 1.24
N SER A 361 18.89 4.67 1.62
CA SER A 361 20.02 4.54 0.67
C SER A 361 20.36 3.08 0.37
N ALA A 362 19.45 2.15 0.69
CA ALA A 362 19.65 0.74 0.43
C ALA A 362 19.89 0.48 -1.07
N VAL A 363 20.97 -0.23 -1.37
CA VAL A 363 21.23 -0.76 -2.71
C VAL A 363 20.39 -2.02 -2.85
N SER A 364 19.32 -1.93 -3.62
CA SER A 364 18.40 -3.04 -3.79
C SER A 364 18.81 -3.92 -4.97
N HIS A 365 18.66 -5.23 -4.79
CA HIS A 365 19.02 -6.25 -5.78
C HIS A 365 17.86 -6.48 -6.75
N TRP A 366 17.58 -5.48 -7.61
CA TRP A 366 16.56 -5.55 -8.66
C TRP A 366 16.96 -6.48 -9.80
#